data_AF-A0A832BV47-F1
#
_entry.id   AF-A0A832BV47-F1
#
_cell.length_a   1.000
_cell.length_b   1.000
_cell.length_c   1.000
_cell.angle_alpha   90.00
_cell.angle_beta   90.00
_cell.angle_gamma   90.00
#
_symmetry.space_group_name_H-M   'P 1'
#
loop_
_entity.id
_entity.type
_entity.pdbx_description
1 polymer ?
#
loop_
_entity_poly.entity_id
_entity_poly.type
_entity_poly.pdbx_seq_one_letter_code
_entity_poly.pdbx_strand_id
1 'polypeptide(L)'
;MQIQFKKNIQFTKLIKADGRLREFNFRKLGGLNEGMFTIDVSDDKGNRIMFRMQKEEGQWKIIPQPLPAWVQRCEQSFHELIEEELQAN
;
A
#
# COMPACT_ATOMS: atom_id res chain seq x y z
N MET A 1 -24.39 15.78 -17.55
CA MET A 1 -23.43 15.62 -16.43
C MET A 1 -23.22 14.12 -16.24
N GLN A 2 -22.07 13.57 -16.67
CA GLN A 2 -21.76 12.16 -16.44
C GLN A 2 -21.23 12.00 -15.02
N ILE A 3 -21.93 11.24 -14.17
CA ILE A 3 -21.47 10.91 -12.84
C ILE A 3 -20.45 9.77 -12.99
N GLN A 4 -19.17 10.06 -12.79
CA GLN A 4 -18.14 9.03 -12.66
C GLN A 4 -18.14 8.52 -11.22
N PHE A 5 -18.59 7.28 -11.02
CA PHE A 5 -18.47 6.60 -9.73
C PHE A 5 -17.04 6.09 -9.58
N LYS A 6 -16.30 6.66 -8.63
CA LYS A 6 -14.96 6.20 -8.26
C LYS A 6 -15.03 5.51 -6.90
N LYS A 7 -14.86 4.19 -6.90
CA LYS A 7 -14.89 3.37 -5.68
C LYS A 7 -13.73 3.76 -4.76
N ASN A 8 -14.05 4.04 -3.50
CA ASN A 8 -13.06 4.23 -2.45
C ASN A 8 -12.57 2.85 -2.00
N ILE A 9 -11.27 2.60 -2.08
CA ILE A 9 -10.66 1.33 -1.68
C ILE A 9 -9.73 1.60 -0.51
N GLN A 10 -10.01 0.96 0.63
CA GLN A 10 -9.20 1.02 1.83
C GLN A 10 -9.33 -0.32 2.56
N PHE A 11 -8.21 -0.89 2.96
CA PHE A 11 -8.16 -2.20 3.58
C PHE A 11 -6.92 -2.34 4.47
N THR A 12 -6.92 -3.36 5.31
CA THR A 12 -5.87 -3.63 6.29
C THR A 12 -5.45 -5.09 6.18
N LYS A 13 -4.15 -5.36 6.14
CA LYS A 13 -3.61 -6.73 6.09
C LYS A 13 -2.48 -6.91 7.10
N LEU A 14 -2.39 -8.11 7.64
CA LEU A 14 -1.34 -8.52 8.57
C LEU A 14 -0.20 -9.16 7.77
N ILE A 15 1.00 -8.61 7.89
CA ILE A 15 2.19 -9.09 7.18
C ILE A 15 3.28 -9.41 8.18
N LYS A 16 3.92 -10.57 8.02
CA LYS A 16 5.10 -10.92 8.82
C LYS A 16 6.31 -10.14 8.31
N ALA A 17 6.73 -9.14 9.06
CA ALA A 17 7.87 -8.30 8.74
C ALA A 17 8.84 -8.27 9.93
N ASP A 18 10.10 -8.61 9.67
CA ASP A 18 11.16 -8.63 10.69
C ASP A 18 10.86 -9.56 11.87
N GLY A 19 10.33 -10.75 11.58
CA GLY A 19 9.99 -11.75 12.60
C GLY A 19 8.73 -11.46 13.40
N ARG A 20 8.03 -10.34 13.15
CA ARG A 20 6.79 -9.96 13.83
C ARG A 20 5.64 -9.80 12.84
N LEU A 21 4.42 -10.00 13.34
CA LEU A 21 3.21 -9.67 12.60
C LEU A 21 2.96 -8.16 12.74
N ARG A 22 2.81 -7.44 11.62
CA ARG A 22 2.51 -6.01 11.62
C ARG A 22 1.26 -5.75 10.79
N GLU A 23 0.48 -4.78 11.24
CA GLU A 23 -0.71 -4.30 10.55
C GLU A 23 -0.33 -3.20 9.56
N PHE A 24 -0.56 -3.46 8.27
CA PHE A 24 -0.38 -2.49 7.21
C PHE A 24 -1.74 -2.00 6.73
N ASN A 25 -1.89 -0.68 6.67
CA ASN A 25 -3.11 -0.01 6.23
C ASN A 25 -2.91 0.52 4.82
N PHE A 26 -3.78 0.15 3.89
CA PHE A 26 -3.71 0.48 2.48
C PHE A 26 -4.88 1.38 2.11
N ARG A 27 -4.63 2.43 1.31
CA ARG A 27 -5.68 3.29 0.78
C ARG A 27 -5.36 3.71 -0.65
N LYS A 28 -6.30 3.47 -1.57
CA LYS A 28 -6.21 3.95 -2.95
C LYS A 28 -6.46 5.46 -2.97
N LEU A 29 -5.60 6.20 -3.65
CA LEU A 29 -5.77 7.63 -3.84
C LEU A 29 -6.70 7.94 -5.03
N GLY A 30 -7.49 9.01 -4.87
CA GLY A 30 -8.39 9.54 -5.88
C GLY A 30 -7.86 10.82 -6.55
N GLY A 31 -8.67 11.40 -7.43
CA GLY A 31 -8.36 12.66 -8.13
C GLY A 31 -7.05 12.62 -8.93
N LEU A 32 -6.21 13.65 -8.75
CA LEU A 32 -4.91 13.82 -9.43
C LEU A 32 -3.87 12.73 -9.10
N ASN A 33 -4.10 11.94 -8.04
CA ASN A 33 -3.22 10.85 -7.62
C ASN A 33 -3.83 9.48 -7.94
N GLU A 34 -4.71 9.42 -8.94
CA GLU A 34 -5.25 8.16 -9.43
C GLU A 34 -4.13 7.20 -9.83
N GLY A 35 -4.27 5.93 -9.44
CA GLY A 35 -3.24 4.92 -9.70
C GLY A 35 -2.13 4.88 -8.64
N MET A 36 -2.34 5.47 -7.47
CA MET A 36 -1.44 5.33 -6.31
C MET A 36 -2.15 4.72 -5.10
N PHE A 37 -1.37 4.03 -4.27
CA PHE A 37 -1.75 3.61 -2.92
C PHE A 37 -0.89 4.32 -1.88
N THR A 38 -1.51 4.77 -0.80
CA THR A 38 -0.79 5.09 0.45
C THR A 38 -0.80 3.89 1.35
N ILE A 39 0.35 3.60 1.97
CA ILE A 39 0.50 2.52 2.93
C ILE A 39 1.13 3.08 4.20
N ASP A 40 0.61 2.65 5.34
CA ASP A 40 1.22 2.97 6.62
C ASP A 40 1.23 1.81 7.61
N VAL A 41 2.22 1.85 8.49
CA VAL A 41 2.50 0.83 9.50
C VAL A 41 3.21 1.48 10.70
N SER A 42 2.97 0.96 11.90
CA SER A 42 3.70 1.37 13.10
C SER A 42 5.00 0.57 13.28
N ASP A 43 6.08 1.26 13.63
CA ASP A 43 7.33 0.63 14.09
C ASP A 43 7.24 0.18 15.56
N ASP A 44 8.31 -0.41 16.09
CA ASP A 44 8.35 -0.91 17.46
C ASP A 44 8.33 0.19 18.54
N LYS A 45 8.59 1.43 18.14
CA LYS A 45 8.57 2.60 19.01
C LYS A 45 7.22 3.34 18.91
N GLY A 46 6.28 2.84 18.10
CA GLY A 46 5.00 3.46 17.83
C GLY A 46 5.07 4.60 16.81
N ASN A 47 6.21 4.81 16.14
CA ASN A 47 6.29 5.78 15.05
C ASN A 47 5.57 5.24 13.82
N ARG A 48 4.80 6.10 13.17
CA ARG A 48 4.10 5.74 11.93
C ARG A 48 5.03 5.94 10.74
N ILE A 49 5.30 4.87 10.03
CA ILE A 49 5.98 4.89 8.73
C ILE A 49 4.90 4.99 7.67
N MET A 50 4.99 6.01 6.81
CA MET A 50 4.08 6.20 5.68
C MET A 50 4.87 6.22 4.38
N PHE A 51 4.34 5.54 3.37
CA PHE A 51 4.93 5.52 2.03
C PHE A 51 3.85 5.36 0.97
N ARG A 52 4.25 5.51 -0.28
CA ARG A 52 3.35 5.37 -1.42
C ARG A 52 3.84 4.27 -2.34
N MET A 53 2.88 3.65 -3.01
CA MET A 53 3.13 2.76 -4.12
C MET A 53 2.45 3.28 -5.37
N GLN A 54 3.11 3.08 -6.51
CA GLN A 54 2.58 3.38 -7.84
C GLN A 54 2.77 2.17 -8.75
N LYS A 55 1.95 2.06 -9.80
CA LYS A 55 2.05 0.95 -10.74
C LYS A 55 3.11 1.26 -11.81
N GLU A 56 4.17 0.46 -11.85
CA GLU A 56 5.26 0.52 -12.83
C GLU A 56 5.36 -0.84 -13.52
N GLU A 57 5.33 -0.87 -14.85
CA GLU A 57 5.45 -2.12 -15.64
C GLU A 57 4.47 -3.23 -15.21
N GLY A 58 3.28 -2.83 -14.74
CA GLY A 58 2.24 -3.77 -14.28
C GLY A 58 2.41 -4.25 -12.83
N GLN A 59 3.45 -3.82 -12.13
CA GLN A 59 3.74 -4.15 -10.74
C GLN A 59 3.52 -2.94 -9.84
N TRP A 60 3.00 -3.14 -8.64
CA TRP A 60 2.95 -2.06 -7.66
C TRP A 60 4.32 -1.95 -7.01
N LYS A 61 4.95 -0.78 -7.12
CA LYS A 61 6.30 -0.50 -6.64
C LYS A 61 6.28 0.60 -5.61
N ILE A 62 7.14 0.50 -4.59
CA ILE A 62 7.33 1.57 -3.62
C ILE A 62 7.99 2.74 -4.35
N ILE A 63 7.39 3.93 -4.24
CA ILE A 63 8.01 5.15 -4.77
C ILE A 63 9.35 5.34 -4.03
N PRO A 64 10.48 5.54 -4.72
CA PRO A 64 11.79 5.64 -4.08
C PRO A 64 11.82 6.66 -2.93
N GLN A 65 12.02 6.17 -1.71
CA GLN A 65 12.16 6.98 -0.49
C GLN A 65 12.94 6.21 0.59
N PRO A 66 13.56 6.90 1.57
CA PRO A 66 14.19 6.24 2.70
C PRO A 66 13.15 5.45 3.53
N LEU A 67 13.33 4.13 3.62
CA LEU A 67 12.49 3.24 4.42
C LEU A 67 13.33 2.20 5.14
N PRO A 68 12.86 1.67 6.28
CA PRO A 68 13.50 0.53 6.91
C PRO A 68 13.57 -0.66 5.94
N ALA A 69 14.68 -1.40 5.97
CA ALA A 69 14.89 -2.56 5.11
C ALA A 69 13.76 -3.60 5.22
N TRP A 70 13.16 -3.75 6.41
CA TRP A 70 12.05 -4.67 6.61
C TRP A 70 10.77 -4.24 5.89
N VAL A 71 10.54 -2.94 5.66
CA VAL A 71 9.42 -2.45 4.83
C VAL A 71 9.71 -2.72 3.36
N GLN A 72 10.94 -2.41 2.91
CA GLN A 72 11.34 -2.59 1.51
C GLN A 72 11.24 -4.07 1.08
N ARG A 73 11.62 -5.00 1.96
CA ARG A 73 11.50 -6.45 1.70
C ARG A 73 10.06 -6.94 1.52
N CYS A 74 9.06 -6.18 1.97
CA CYS A 74 7.64 -6.53 1.83
C CYS A 74 7.01 -6.03 0.51
N GLU A 75 7.75 -5.35 -0.36
CA GLU A 75 7.21 -4.75 -1.60
C GLU A 75 6.39 -5.75 -2.44
N GLN A 76 6.93 -6.95 -2.65
CA GLN A 76 6.24 -7.99 -3.42
C GLN A 76 4.90 -8.40 -2.77
N SER A 77 4.87 -8.56 -1.45
CA SER A 77 3.63 -8.87 -0.73
C SER A 77 2.63 -7.72 -0.83
N PHE A 78 3.08 -6.46 -0.80
CA PHE A 78 2.17 -5.33 -1.00
C PHE A 78 1.54 -5.36 -2.40
N HIS A 79 2.32 -5.68 -3.44
CA HIS A 79 1.79 -5.85 -4.79
C HIS A 79 0.69 -6.91 -4.84
N GLU A 80 0.95 -8.10 -4.30
CA GLU A 80 -0.01 -9.21 -4.29
C GLU A 80 -1.31 -8.83 -3.56
N LEU A 81 -1.20 -8.20 -2.40
CA LEU A 81 -2.37 -7.79 -1.61
C LEU A 81 -3.19 -6.68 -2.30
N ILE A 82 -2.53 -5.75 -2.98
CA ILE A 82 -3.22 -4.71 -3.76
C ILE A 82 -3.94 -5.34 -4.95
N GLU A 83 -3.29 -6.25 -5.70
CA GLU A 83 -3.94 -6.92 -6.83
C GLU A 83 -5.11 -7.81 -6.39
N GLU A 84 -4.96 -8.53 -5.27
CA GLU A 84 -6.05 -9.31 -4.65
C GLU A 84 -7.25 -8.40 -4.35
N GLU A 85 -7.03 -7.27 -3.68
CA GLU A 85 -8.10 -6.33 -3.33
C GLU A 85 -8.74 -5.69 -4.57
N LEU A 86 -7.94 -5.38 -5.60
CA LEU A 86 -8.45 -4.81 -6.86
C LEU A 86 -9.24 -5.83 -7.69
N GLN A 87 -8.95 -7.13 -7.59
CA GLN A 87 -9.72 -8.19 -8.25
C GLN A 87 -11.04 -8.47 -7.51
N ALA A 88 -11.05 -8.34 -6.19
CA ALA A 88 -12.24 -8.56 -5.37
C ALA A 88 -13.29 -7.42 -5.47
N ASN A 89 -12.94 -6.28 -6.06
CA ASN A 89 -13.71 -5.03 -5.98
C ASN A 89 -13.99 -4.35 -7.31
#